data_AF-A0AB38SI51-F1
#
_entry.id   AF-A0AB38SI51-F1
#
_cell.length_a   1.000
_cell.length_b   1.000
_cell.length_c   1.000
_cell.angle_alpha   90.00
_cell.angle_beta   90.00
_cell.angle_gamma   90.00
#
_symmetry.space_group_name_H-M   'P 1'
#
loop_
_entity.id
_entity.type
_entity.pdbx_description
1 polymer ?
#
loop_
_entity_poly.entity_id
_entity_poly.type
_entity_poly.pdbx_seq_one_letter_code
_entity_poly.pdbx_strand_id
1 'polypeptide(L)'
;MSAQIGTNYLIEIIAESLLQCVVTSLTTPPPVTPPGGPFTNFDPSTAANVTLSGSNLVATNTGTTSTDQGAMVVSSAGKTIGKYYFEFALTHFAGGSGVGVGIGTTSSAFSGMGTSSAHGDMCCAVSRNLWTDLGGNTGYNVGRGLVSGDVIGVAADITNSRVWFRLNSGLWENMVGHDPTQPDGLHGGIPIPAGTKVPFVTFGSGLFGGGVANNVITANIGGSSFRGVVPTGYTAGWPQ
;
A
#
# COMPACT_ATOMS: atom_id res chain seq x y z
N MET A 1 43.10 -13.98 71.60
CA MET A 1 41.97 -13.54 70.75
C MET A 1 42.44 -13.67 69.30
N SER A 2 42.07 -14.76 68.63
CA SER A 2 42.48 -15.05 67.25
C SER A 2 41.25 -14.93 66.36
N ALA A 3 41.32 -14.06 65.35
CA ALA A 3 40.25 -13.84 64.37
C ALA A 3 40.30 -14.94 63.30
N GLN A 4 39.17 -15.60 63.08
CA GLN A 4 39.00 -16.60 62.03
C GLN A 4 38.61 -15.87 60.72
N ILE A 5 39.49 -15.90 59.72
CA ILE A 5 39.23 -15.34 58.38
C ILE A 5 38.33 -16.32 57.63
N GLY A 6 37.16 -15.85 57.21
CA GLY A 6 36.17 -16.64 56.49
C GLY A 6 36.67 -17.11 55.13
N THR A 7 36.38 -18.36 54.81
CA THR A 7 36.69 -19.01 53.54
C THR A 7 35.93 -18.33 52.40
N ASN A 8 36.64 -17.73 51.45
CA ASN A 8 36.05 -17.26 50.20
C ASN A 8 35.81 -18.46 49.28
N TYR A 9 34.55 -18.76 48.97
CA TYR A 9 34.20 -19.73 47.94
C TYR A 9 34.27 -19.03 46.57
N LEU A 10 35.21 -19.45 45.73
CA LEU A 10 35.17 -19.17 44.29
C LEU A 10 34.09 -20.06 43.68
N ILE A 11 33.02 -19.45 43.19
CA ILE A 11 32.00 -20.14 42.39
C ILE A 11 32.50 -20.12 40.95
N GLU A 12 33.04 -21.24 40.48
CA GLU A 12 33.34 -21.47 39.06
C GLU A 12 32.04 -21.91 38.37
N ILE A 13 31.44 -21.01 37.59
CA ILE A 13 30.26 -21.32 36.77
C ILE A 13 30.80 -21.85 35.43
N ILE A 14 30.83 -23.19 35.28
CA ILE A 14 31.14 -23.84 34.00
C ILE A 14 29.89 -23.73 33.12
N ALA A 15 29.84 -22.73 32.25
CA ALA A 15 28.76 -22.48 31.32
C ALA A 15 28.81 -23.44 30.12
N GLU A 16 28.60 -24.73 30.34
CA GLU A 16 28.46 -25.72 29.24
C GLU A 16 26.98 -25.98 28.84
N SER A 17 26.01 -25.31 29.46
CA SER A 17 24.58 -25.60 29.25
C SER A 17 23.66 -24.41 28.95
N LEU A 18 24.17 -23.30 28.43
CA LEU A 18 23.35 -22.13 28.01
C LEU A 18 23.36 -21.82 26.51
N LEU A 19 23.71 -22.79 25.66
CA LEU A 19 23.50 -22.70 24.21
C LEU A 19 22.76 -23.92 23.66
N GLN A 20 21.58 -24.19 24.23
CA GLN A 20 20.51 -24.80 23.44
C GLN A 20 19.51 -23.70 23.11
N CYS A 21 19.89 -22.83 22.18
CA CYS A 21 18.88 -22.10 21.42
C CYS A 21 18.11 -23.17 20.64
N VAL A 22 16.96 -23.54 21.18
CA VAL A 22 15.98 -24.38 20.50
C VAL A 22 15.47 -23.56 19.31
N VAL A 23 16.23 -23.59 18.22
CA VAL A 23 15.78 -23.23 16.87
C VAL A 23 15.12 -24.49 16.29
N THR A 24 14.06 -24.98 16.93
CA THR A 24 13.19 -26.02 16.33
C THR A 24 12.00 -25.41 15.60
N SER A 25 12.02 -24.11 15.31
CA SER A 25 11.09 -23.52 14.33
C SER A 25 11.71 -22.37 13.53
N LEU A 26 12.83 -22.64 12.86
CA LEU A 26 12.96 -22.18 11.47
C LEU A 26 12.18 -23.14 10.55
N THR A 27 10.93 -23.43 10.93
CA THR A 27 9.94 -23.74 9.91
C THR A 27 9.76 -22.41 9.20
N THR A 28 10.08 -22.34 7.91
CA THR A 28 9.48 -21.32 7.06
C THR A 28 8.03 -21.15 7.53
N PRO A 29 7.57 -19.93 7.88
CA PRO A 29 6.18 -19.76 8.27
C PRO A 29 5.34 -20.53 7.26
N PRO A 30 4.40 -21.38 7.72
CA PRO A 30 3.60 -22.18 6.80
C PRO A 30 3.13 -21.24 5.70
N PRO A 31 3.18 -21.64 4.40
CA PRO A 31 2.66 -20.81 3.34
C PRO A 31 1.33 -20.30 3.82
N VAL A 32 1.23 -18.99 4.08
CA VAL A 32 -0.03 -18.38 4.46
C VAL A 32 -0.88 -18.60 3.25
N THR A 33 -1.73 -19.62 3.29
CA THR A 33 -2.75 -19.85 2.29
C THR A 33 -3.47 -18.50 2.20
N PRO A 34 -3.41 -17.81 1.05
CA PRO A 34 -4.10 -16.54 0.91
C PRO A 34 -5.53 -16.78 1.39
N PRO A 35 -6.08 -15.94 2.29
CA PRO A 35 -7.43 -16.15 2.81
C PRO A 35 -8.36 -16.40 1.60
N GLY A 36 -8.84 -17.64 1.47
CA GLY A 36 -9.34 -18.23 0.23
C GLY A 36 -10.75 -17.79 -0.13
N GLY A 37 -11.00 -16.48 -0.17
CA GLY A 37 -12.19 -15.91 -0.80
C GLY A 37 -11.88 -15.47 -2.24
N PRO A 38 -12.90 -15.32 -3.11
CA PRO A 38 -12.70 -14.65 -4.38
C PRO A 38 -12.25 -13.22 -4.09
N PHE A 39 -11.01 -12.90 -4.49
CA PHE A 39 -10.55 -11.52 -4.51
C PHE A 39 -11.23 -10.79 -5.66
N THR A 40 -11.43 -9.50 -5.49
CA THR A 40 -12.04 -8.67 -6.53
C THR A 40 -11.08 -8.44 -7.71
N ASN A 41 -11.49 -7.64 -8.68
CA ASN A 41 -10.67 -7.19 -9.81
C ASN A 41 -11.06 -5.76 -10.22
N PHE A 42 -10.31 -5.17 -11.15
CA PHE A 42 -10.76 -3.92 -11.77
C PHE A 42 -12.05 -4.15 -12.55
N ASP A 43 -12.98 -3.21 -12.41
CA ASP A 43 -14.26 -3.22 -13.08
C ASP A 43 -14.12 -2.69 -14.52
N PRO A 44 -14.36 -3.54 -15.54
CA PRO A 44 -14.31 -3.10 -16.93
C PRO A 44 -15.26 -1.94 -17.25
N SER A 45 -16.37 -1.79 -16.51
CA SER A 45 -17.32 -0.69 -16.72
C SER A 45 -16.78 0.67 -16.24
N THR A 46 -15.75 0.66 -15.39
CA THR A 46 -15.08 1.87 -14.90
C THR A 46 -13.81 2.19 -15.68
N ALA A 47 -13.36 1.29 -16.56
CA ALA A 47 -12.12 1.48 -17.30
C ALA A 47 -12.29 2.64 -18.31
N ALA A 48 -11.48 3.68 -18.16
CA ALA A 48 -11.43 4.81 -19.06
C ALA A 48 -10.04 4.91 -19.66
N ASN A 49 -9.92 4.87 -21.00
CA ASN A 49 -8.64 4.93 -21.72
C ASN A 49 -7.58 3.95 -21.20
N VAL A 50 -8.03 2.77 -20.78
CA VAL A 50 -7.23 1.69 -20.22
C VAL A 50 -7.71 0.37 -20.81
N THR A 51 -6.79 -0.51 -21.17
CA THR A 51 -7.08 -1.91 -21.47
C THR A 51 -6.78 -2.76 -20.25
N LEU A 52 -7.74 -3.59 -19.84
CA LEU A 52 -7.60 -4.54 -18.74
C LEU A 52 -7.21 -5.93 -19.24
N SER A 53 -6.29 -6.59 -18.53
CA SER A 53 -5.86 -7.96 -18.79
C SER A 53 -5.46 -8.69 -17.50
N GLY A 54 -5.02 -9.95 -17.60
CA GLY A 54 -4.62 -10.75 -16.43
C GLY A 54 -5.73 -10.91 -15.41
N SER A 55 -6.91 -11.36 -15.85
CA SER A 55 -8.15 -11.42 -15.04
C SER A 55 -8.57 -10.05 -14.49
N ASN A 56 -8.39 -9.00 -15.30
CA ASN A 56 -8.66 -7.60 -14.96
C ASN A 56 -7.84 -7.08 -13.77
N LEU A 57 -6.61 -7.57 -13.60
CA LEU A 57 -5.66 -7.06 -12.59
C LEU A 57 -4.54 -6.23 -13.20
N VAL A 58 -4.40 -6.23 -14.53
CA VAL A 58 -3.37 -5.45 -15.24
C VAL A 58 -4.06 -4.34 -16.02
N ALA A 59 -3.83 -3.09 -15.62
CA ALA A 59 -4.29 -1.89 -16.29
C ALA A 59 -3.18 -1.33 -17.18
N THR A 60 -3.41 -1.31 -18.50
CA THR A 60 -2.51 -0.70 -19.49
C THR A 60 -3.11 0.59 -20.01
N ASN A 61 -2.45 1.73 -19.79
CA ASN A 61 -2.88 3.02 -20.29
C ASN A 61 -2.85 3.03 -21.83
N THR A 62 -3.97 3.37 -22.45
CA THR A 62 -4.06 3.60 -23.90
C THR A 62 -4.21 5.09 -24.24
N GLY A 63 -4.45 5.94 -23.24
CA GLY A 63 -4.61 7.37 -23.41
C GLY A 63 -3.31 8.13 -23.62
N THR A 64 -3.39 9.21 -24.40
CA THR A 64 -2.30 10.17 -24.65
C THR A 64 -2.66 11.60 -24.21
N THR A 65 -3.86 11.78 -23.64
CA THR A 65 -4.38 13.07 -23.14
C THR A 65 -4.14 13.19 -21.64
N SER A 66 -4.45 14.31 -20.97
CA SER A 66 -4.19 14.45 -19.53
C SER A 66 -5.36 14.06 -18.61
N THR A 67 -6.55 13.73 -19.13
CA THR A 67 -7.76 13.52 -18.34
C THR A 67 -8.35 12.12 -18.51
N ASP A 68 -9.11 11.68 -17.50
CA ASP A 68 -9.97 10.49 -17.50
C ASP A 68 -9.30 9.21 -18.01
N GLN A 69 -8.18 8.83 -17.39
CA GLN A 69 -7.49 7.58 -17.65
C GLN A 69 -7.33 6.78 -16.36
N GLY A 70 -7.93 5.61 -16.27
CA GLY A 70 -7.84 4.80 -15.06
C GLY A 70 -8.83 3.65 -15.02
N ALA A 71 -8.81 2.95 -13.90
CA ALA A 71 -9.76 1.90 -13.56
C ALA A 71 -9.88 1.81 -12.04
N MET A 72 -11.04 1.40 -11.53
CA MET A 72 -11.25 1.11 -10.12
C MET A 72 -11.74 -0.31 -9.92
N VAL A 73 -11.57 -0.83 -8.71
CA VAL A 73 -12.16 -2.10 -8.28
C VAL A 73 -13.69 -2.02 -8.37
N VAL A 74 -14.33 -3.16 -8.68
CA VAL A 74 -15.81 -3.27 -8.76
C VAL A 74 -16.50 -2.67 -7.54
N SER A 75 -17.48 -1.81 -7.81
CA SER A 75 -18.20 -1.04 -6.79
C SER A 75 -18.90 -1.93 -5.75
N SER A 76 -19.36 -3.12 -6.14
CA SER A 76 -19.98 -4.09 -5.24
C SER A 76 -19.02 -4.67 -4.19
N ALA A 77 -17.70 -4.61 -4.45
CA ALA A 77 -16.67 -4.97 -3.47
C ALA A 77 -16.26 -3.77 -2.59
N GLY A 78 -16.92 -2.62 -2.73
CA GLY A 78 -16.61 -1.42 -1.98
C GLY A 78 -16.78 -1.61 -0.47
N LYS A 79 -15.94 -0.94 0.32
CA LYS A 79 -15.89 -1.09 1.78
C LYS A 79 -16.19 0.22 2.49
N THR A 80 -16.95 0.17 3.58
CA THR A 80 -17.31 1.32 4.42
C THR A 80 -16.68 1.27 5.81
N ILE A 81 -16.13 0.12 6.19
CA ILE A 81 -15.44 -0.15 7.46
C ILE A 81 -14.35 -1.19 7.23
N GLY A 82 -13.43 -1.32 8.18
CA GLY A 82 -12.40 -2.38 8.20
C GLY A 82 -11.01 -1.89 7.82
N LYS A 83 -10.04 -2.81 7.92
CA LYS A 83 -8.63 -2.57 7.61
C LYS A 83 -8.16 -3.53 6.51
N TYR A 84 -7.57 -2.99 5.45
CA TYR A 84 -7.20 -3.74 4.25
C TYR A 84 -5.81 -3.37 3.75
N TYR A 85 -5.06 -4.37 3.30
CA TYR A 85 -3.75 -4.18 2.68
C TYR A 85 -3.75 -4.69 1.24
N PHE A 86 -3.24 -3.90 0.31
CA PHE A 86 -3.08 -4.30 -1.08
C PHE A 86 -1.84 -3.64 -1.69
N GLU A 87 -1.44 -4.12 -2.86
CA GLU A 87 -0.25 -3.63 -3.55
C GLU A 87 -0.56 -3.32 -5.01
N PHE A 88 0.16 -2.34 -5.55
CA PHE A 88 0.20 -2.09 -6.99
C PHE A 88 1.65 -2.08 -7.46
N ALA A 89 1.96 -2.92 -8.45
CA ALA A 89 3.23 -2.90 -9.13
C ALA A 89 3.18 -1.94 -10.32
N LEU A 90 4.12 -1.01 -10.40
CA LEU A 90 4.36 -0.20 -11.59
C LEU A 90 5.12 -1.06 -12.60
N THR A 91 4.43 -1.99 -13.26
CA THR A 91 5.00 -3.00 -14.16
C THR A 91 5.79 -2.39 -15.30
N HIS A 92 5.27 -1.30 -15.90
CA HIS A 92 6.00 -0.50 -16.86
C HIS A 92 5.68 0.98 -16.69
N PHE A 93 6.72 1.81 -16.63
CA PHE A 93 6.60 3.25 -16.53
C PHE A 93 7.20 3.93 -17.77
N ALA A 94 6.34 4.58 -18.55
CA ALA A 94 6.68 5.33 -19.75
C ALA A 94 6.77 6.84 -19.52
N GLY A 95 6.44 7.32 -18.30
CA GLY A 95 6.40 8.74 -17.95
C GLY A 95 4.98 9.26 -17.71
N GLY A 96 4.82 10.59 -17.64
CA GLY A 96 3.53 11.26 -17.42
C GLY A 96 3.23 11.52 -15.94
N SER A 97 2.79 12.74 -15.63
CA SER A 97 2.59 13.24 -14.25
C SER A 97 1.37 12.67 -13.53
N GLY A 98 0.47 12.02 -14.27
CA GLY A 98 -0.83 11.51 -13.79
C GLY A 98 -0.85 10.05 -13.39
N VAL A 99 0.28 9.37 -13.49
CA VAL A 99 0.37 7.96 -13.13
C VAL A 99 0.36 7.84 -11.61
N GLY A 100 -0.58 7.06 -11.08
CA GLY A 100 -0.75 6.93 -9.65
C GLY A 100 -1.69 5.81 -9.26
N VAL A 101 -1.67 5.49 -7.97
CA VAL A 101 -2.51 4.44 -7.38
C VAL A 101 -3.06 4.92 -6.06
N GLY A 102 -4.20 4.38 -5.66
CA GLY A 102 -4.87 4.95 -4.50
C GLY A 102 -6.08 4.20 -4.02
N ILE A 103 -6.81 4.88 -3.14
CA ILE A 103 -8.12 4.51 -2.66
C ILE A 103 -9.06 5.71 -2.85
N GLY A 104 -10.22 5.47 -3.43
CA GLY A 104 -11.19 6.51 -3.73
C GLY A 104 -12.60 6.05 -3.38
N THR A 105 -13.57 6.94 -3.53
CA THR A 105 -14.98 6.56 -3.46
C THR A 105 -15.41 5.83 -4.74
N THR A 106 -16.53 5.11 -4.70
CA THR A 106 -17.14 4.52 -5.92
C THR A 106 -17.60 5.55 -6.96
N SER A 107 -17.55 6.85 -6.62
CA SER A 107 -17.87 7.97 -7.52
C SER A 107 -16.63 8.75 -7.97
N SER A 108 -15.42 8.32 -7.59
CA SER A 108 -14.19 9.03 -7.96
C SER A 108 -13.98 9.00 -9.47
N ALA A 109 -13.54 10.12 -10.03
CA ALA A 109 -13.17 10.24 -11.44
C ALA A 109 -11.63 10.21 -11.60
N PHE A 110 -11.16 9.92 -12.82
CA PHE A 110 -9.72 9.88 -13.13
C PHE A 110 -9.19 11.21 -13.72
N SER A 111 -10.03 12.23 -13.84
CA SER A 111 -9.63 13.59 -14.20
C SER A 111 -9.23 14.40 -12.97
N GLY A 112 -8.25 15.31 -13.09
CA GLY A 112 -7.92 16.24 -12.01
C GLY A 112 -7.36 15.59 -10.73
N MET A 113 -6.85 14.37 -10.83
CA MET A 113 -6.14 13.67 -9.77
C MET A 113 -4.98 14.54 -9.22
N GLY A 114 -5.02 14.88 -7.93
CA GLY A 114 -4.01 15.71 -7.26
C GLY A 114 -4.29 17.22 -7.28
N THR A 115 -5.32 17.70 -7.98
CA THR A 115 -5.67 19.14 -7.99
C THR A 115 -7.11 19.41 -7.57
N SER A 116 -7.86 18.37 -7.25
CA SER A 116 -9.30 18.42 -7.06
C SER A 116 -9.71 17.60 -5.85
N SER A 117 -10.66 18.16 -5.10
CA SER A 117 -11.26 17.58 -3.90
C SER A 117 -12.42 16.63 -4.22
N ALA A 118 -12.27 15.72 -5.20
CA ALA A 118 -13.35 14.78 -5.52
C ALA A 118 -12.89 13.36 -5.91
N HIS A 119 -11.61 13.00 -5.71
CA HIS A 119 -11.00 11.90 -6.49
C HIS A 119 -10.24 10.84 -5.66
N GLY A 120 -10.42 10.85 -4.34
CA GLY A 120 -9.72 9.92 -3.46
C GLY A 120 -8.26 10.29 -3.18
N ASP A 121 -7.56 9.37 -2.52
CA ASP A 121 -6.20 9.55 -2.02
C ASP A 121 -5.23 8.72 -2.85
N MET A 122 -4.15 9.34 -3.31
CA MET A 122 -3.19 8.70 -4.22
C MET A 122 -1.73 8.90 -3.86
N CYS A 123 -0.93 7.91 -4.24
CA CYS A 123 0.51 8.05 -4.44
C CYS A 123 0.77 8.33 -5.93
N CYS A 124 1.31 9.50 -6.24
CA CYS A 124 1.67 9.90 -7.61
C CYS A 124 3.07 9.39 -7.97
N ALA A 125 3.22 8.66 -9.07
CA ALA A 125 4.48 8.01 -9.44
C ALA A 125 5.60 9.01 -9.78
N VAL A 126 5.29 10.12 -10.46
CA VAL A 126 6.29 11.13 -10.85
C VAL A 126 6.72 11.99 -9.68
N SER A 127 5.76 12.62 -9.00
CA SER A 127 6.07 13.53 -7.89
C SER A 127 6.50 12.77 -6.64
N ARG A 128 6.06 11.51 -6.51
CA ARG A 128 6.20 10.62 -5.33
C ARG A 128 5.40 11.10 -4.13
N ASN A 129 4.72 12.22 -4.28
CA ASN A 129 3.96 12.85 -3.24
C ASN A 129 2.64 12.11 -3.05
N LEU A 130 2.17 12.17 -1.82
CA LEU A 130 0.85 11.72 -1.44
C LEU A 130 -0.12 12.88 -1.58
N TRP A 131 -1.25 12.60 -2.21
CA TRP A 131 -2.31 13.57 -2.45
C TRP A 131 -3.58 13.04 -1.85
N THR A 132 -4.31 13.90 -1.17
CA THR A 132 -5.57 13.55 -0.52
C THR A 132 -6.74 14.28 -1.16
N ASP A 133 -7.89 13.64 -1.10
CA ASP A 133 -9.16 14.32 -1.31
C ASP A 133 -9.31 15.48 -0.30
N LEU A 134 -9.91 16.60 -0.71
CA LEU A 134 -10.12 17.82 0.10
C LEU A 134 -8.87 18.60 0.57
N GLY A 135 -7.64 18.09 0.42
CA GLY A 135 -6.43 18.72 0.96
C GLY A 135 -5.30 19.00 -0.03
N GLY A 136 -5.32 18.40 -1.22
CA GLY A 136 -4.22 18.54 -2.18
C GLY A 136 -2.97 17.78 -1.73
N ASN A 137 -1.78 18.35 -1.97
CA ASN A 137 -0.50 17.72 -1.59
C ASN A 137 -0.38 17.69 -0.06
N THR A 138 -0.14 16.51 0.51
CA THR A 138 -0.06 16.36 1.97
C THR A 138 1.30 16.71 2.55
N GLY A 139 2.32 16.91 1.70
CA GLY A 139 3.73 17.07 2.10
C GLY A 139 4.45 15.75 2.34
N TYR A 140 3.72 14.62 2.40
CA TYR A 140 4.30 13.28 2.51
C TYR A 140 4.67 12.70 1.13
N ASN A 141 5.58 11.72 1.12
CA ASN A 141 6.01 11.03 -0.10
C ASN A 141 6.44 9.59 0.20
N VAL A 142 6.65 8.78 -0.83
CA VAL A 142 7.14 7.40 -0.67
C VAL A 142 8.66 7.25 -0.90
N GLY A 143 9.40 8.36 -0.88
CA GLY A 143 10.85 8.39 -0.96
C GLY A 143 11.41 8.75 -2.35
N ARG A 144 12.15 7.83 -2.96
CA ARG A 144 12.79 8.05 -4.28
C ARG A 144 11.77 8.01 -5.42
N GLY A 145 12.20 8.43 -6.62
CA GLY A 145 11.40 8.31 -7.86
C GLY A 145 10.97 6.88 -8.13
N LEU A 146 9.70 6.70 -8.48
CA LEU A 146 9.18 5.40 -8.87
C LEU A 146 9.67 5.04 -10.27
N VAL A 147 10.06 3.77 -10.43
CA VAL A 147 10.50 3.21 -11.70
C VAL A 147 9.77 1.89 -11.99
N SER A 148 9.88 1.40 -13.22
CA SER A 148 9.35 0.07 -13.58
C SER A 148 9.84 -1.00 -12.59
N GLY A 149 8.92 -1.82 -12.08
CA GLY A 149 9.18 -2.89 -11.10
C GLY A 149 9.06 -2.47 -9.63
N ASP A 150 8.85 -1.18 -9.35
CA ASP A 150 8.50 -0.74 -7.99
C ASP A 150 7.08 -1.19 -7.62
N VAL A 151 6.89 -1.50 -6.34
CA VAL A 151 5.60 -1.88 -5.76
C VAL A 151 5.18 -0.83 -4.74
N ILE A 152 3.97 -0.31 -4.85
CA ILE A 152 3.38 0.59 -3.87
C ILE A 152 2.49 -0.26 -2.95
N GLY A 153 2.86 -0.35 -1.67
CA GLY A 153 2.02 -0.95 -0.64
C GLY A 153 1.04 0.08 -0.09
N VAL A 154 -0.22 -0.34 0.08
CA VAL A 154 -1.30 0.50 0.60
C VAL A 154 -1.93 -0.19 1.80
N ALA A 155 -1.94 0.49 2.93
CA ALA A 155 -2.69 0.08 4.12
C ALA A 155 -3.84 1.05 4.32
N ALA A 156 -5.08 0.59 4.15
CA ALA A 156 -6.29 1.40 4.32
C ALA A 156 -7.02 1.01 5.59
N ASP A 157 -7.12 1.93 6.54
CA ASP A 157 -7.98 1.83 7.72
C ASP A 157 -9.24 2.66 7.48
N ILE A 158 -10.26 2.00 6.94
CA ILE A 158 -11.52 2.66 6.56
C ILE A 158 -12.32 3.02 7.81
N THR A 159 -12.21 2.22 8.88
CA THR A 159 -12.84 2.51 10.16
C THR A 159 -12.35 3.84 10.75
N ASN A 160 -11.04 4.10 10.70
CA ASN A 160 -10.45 5.34 11.21
C ASN A 160 -10.27 6.42 10.13
N SER A 161 -10.72 6.17 8.90
CA SER A 161 -10.60 7.07 7.75
C SER A 161 -9.17 7.53 7.49
N ARG A 162 -8.24 6.58 7.39
CA ARG A 162 -6.82 6.82 7.13
C ARG A 162 -6.25 5.84 6.12
N VAL A 163 -5.27 6.28 5.35
CA VAL A 163 -4.51 5.43 4.43
C VAL A 163 -3.03 5.77 4.48
N TRP A 164 -2.19 4.73 4.47
CA TRP A 164 -0.74 4.84 4.40
C TRP A 164 -0.24 4.22 3.10
N PHE A 165 0.81 4.81 2.56
CA PHE A 165 1.49 4.34 1.37
C PHE A 165 2.95 4.06 1.68
N ARG A 166 3.54 3.03 1.07
CA ARG A 166 4.99 2.81 1.11
C ARG A 166 5.51 2.35 -0.25
N LEU A 167 6.78 2.65 -0.51
CA LEU A 167 7.50 2.12 -1.65
C LEU A 167 8.20 0.81 -1.26
N ASN A 168 7.87 -0.25 -1.97
CA ASN A 168 8.32 -1.62 -1.73
C ASN A 168 8.10 -2.02 -0.26
N SER A 169 9.15 -2.46 0.41
CA SER A 169 9.13 -2.81 1.84
C SER A 169 9.74 -1.71 2.71
N GLY A 170 9.76 -0.47 2.22
CA GLY A 170 10.30 0.70 2.93
C GLY A 170 9.39 1.21 4.04
N LEU A 171 9.76 2.38 4.59
CA LEU A 171 8.98 3.08 5.62
C LEU A 171 7.64 3.56 5.06
N TRP A 172 6.61 3.54 5.90
CA TRP A 172 5.33 4.17 5.58
C TRP A 172 5.51 5.67 5.44
N GLU A 173 5.06 6.20 4.30
CA GLU A 173 5.11 7.62 3.95
C GLU A 173 6.53 8.19 4.04
N ASN A 174 7.53 7.31 3.87
CA ASN A 174 8.96 7.60 3.99
C ASN A 174 9.35 8.27 5.32
N MET A 175 8.65 7.95 6.41
CA MET A 175 8.81 8.60 7.71
C MET A 175 9.01 7.58 8.83
N VAL A 176 9.95 7.87 9.73
CA VAL A 176 10.16 7.07 10.94
C VAL A 176 8.99 7.32 11.90
N GLY A 177 8.44 6.24 12.46
CA GLY A 177 7.33 6.31 13.41
C GLY A 177 5.94 6.35 12.76
N HIS A 178 5.85 6.42 11.43
CA HIS A 178 4.57 6.23 10.75
C HIS A 178 4.23 4.73 10.71
N ASP A 179 3.09 4.37 11.28
CA ASP A 179 2.68 2.98 11.48
C ASP A 179 1.16 2.80 11.29
N PRO A 180 0.70 2.08 10.25
CA PRO A 180 -0.72 1.81 10.03
C PRO A 180 -1.37 0.96 11.13
N THR A 181 -0.61 0.32 12.02
CA THR A 181 -1.17 -0.38 13.17
C THR A 181 -1.60 0.57 14.30
N GLN A 182 -1.21 1.85 14.22
CA GLN A 182 -1.51 2.91 15.19
C GLN A 182 -2.29 4.06 14.52
N PRO A 183 -3.57 3.88 14.16
CA PRO A 183 -4.32 4.78 13.29
C PRO A 183 -4.88 6.04 14.01
N ASP A 184 -4.20 6.55 15.03
CA ASP A 184 -4.63 7.72 15.81
C ASP A 184 -4.44 9.06 15.09
N GLY A 185 -3.82 9.04 13.90
CA GLY A 185 -3.47 10.22 13.11
C GLY A 185 -2.21 10.95 13.59
N LEU A 186 -1.58 10.48 14.67
CA LEU A 186 -0.27 10.95 15.13
C LEU A 186 0.87 10.16 14.48
N HIS A 187 0.60 8.93 14.03
CA HIS A 187 1.56 8.02 13.39
C HIS A 187 1.37 7.96 11.87
N GLY A 188 1.12 9.12 11.27
CA GLY A 188 0.90 9.29 9.85
C GLY A 188 -0.49 8.87 9.39
N GLY A 189 -0.56 8.55 8.10
CA GLY A 189 -1.79 8.21 7.42
C GLY A 189 -2.49 9.48 6.96
N ILE A 190 -2.67 9.59 5.66
CA ILE A 190 -3.44 10.70 5.10
C ILE A 190 -4.94 10.42 5.30
N PRO A 191 -5.76 11.45 5.57
CA PRO A 191 -7.20 11.29 5.72
C PRO A 191 -7.80 10.74 4.42
N ILE A 192 -8.82 9.89 4.52
CA ILE A 192 -9.59 9.43 3.36
C ILE A 192 -10.99 10.06 3.37
N PRO A 193 -11.63 10.30 2.21
CA PRO A 193 -12.95 10.92 2.17
C PRO A 193 -14.02 10.06 2.84
N ALA A 194 -15.24 10.58 3.06
CA ALA A 194 -16.36 9.78 3.53
C ALA A 194 -16.92 8.85 2.42
N GLY A 195 -17.75 7.87 2.78
CA GLY A 195 -18.45 6.99 1.83
C GLY A 195 -17.77 5.65 1.52
N THR A 196 -18.33 4.90 0.56
CA THR A 196 -17.84 3.58 0.15
C THR A 196 -16.54 3.70 -0.63
N LYS A 197 -15.50 2.99 -0.18
CA LYS A 197 -14.16 3.02 -0.75
C LYS A 197 -13.87 1.87 -1.68
N VAL A 198 -13.04 2.12 -2.69
CA VAL A 198 -12.49 1.13 -3.62
C VAL A 198 -11.04 1.48 -3.97
N PRO A 199 -10.14 0.48 -4.09
CA PRO A 199 -8.83 0.67 -4.70
C PRO A 199 -8.95 1.09 -6.16
N PHE A 200 -8.01 1.91 -6.63
CA PHE A 200 -8.00 2.36 -8.02
C PHE A 200 -6.60 2.67 -8.53
N VAL A 201 -6.51 2.80 -9.86
CA VAL A 201 -5.32 3.29 -10.57
C VAL A 201 -5.72 4.43 -11.50
N THR A 202 -4.82 5.39 -11.67
CA THR A 202 -4.96 6.48 -12.64
C THR A 202 -3.72 6.62 -13.50
N PHE A 203 -3.92 7.15 -14.69
CA PHE A 203 -2.89 7.62 -15.60
C PHE A 203 -3.15 9.07 -16.05
N GLY A 204 -4.25 9.68 -15.62
CA GLY A 204 -4.62 11.07 -15.89
C GLY A 204 -4.08 12.01 -14.81
N SER A 205 -3.53 13.16 -15.23
CA SER A 205 -2.90 14.18 -14.36
C SER A 205 -3.72 15.47 -14.24
N GLY A 206 -4.75 15.63 -15.06
CA GLY A 206 -5.41 16.92 -15.26
C GLY A 206 -4.45 17.99 -15.79
N LEU A 207 -4.10 18.96 -14.93
CA LEU A 207 -3.41 20.21 -15.27
C LEU A 207 -1.88 20.10 -15.35
N PHE A 208 -1.27 19.00 -14.88
CA PHE A 208 0.19 18.89 -14.74
C PHE A 208 0.91 18.26 -15.94
N GLY A 209 0.27 18.19 -17.11
CA GLY A 209 0.89 17.71 -18.37
C GLY A 209 0.29 16.40 -18.91
N GLY A 210 0.51 16.14 -20.19
CA GLY A 210 -0.14 15.05 -20.95
C GLY A 210 0.06 13.65 -20.35
N GLY A 211 -0.97 12.81 -20.47
CA GLY A 211 -0.86 11.38 -20.21
C GLY A 211 0.04 10.74 -21.26
N VAL A 212 0.80 9.77 -20.80
CA VAL A 212 1.70 8.99 -21.65
C VAL A 212 1.13 7.59 -21.74
N ALA A 213 0.85 7.15 -22.96
CA ALA A 213 0.35 5.81 -23.21
C ALA A 213 1.39 4.75 -22.81
N ASN A 214 0.94 3.50 -22.73
CA ASN A 214 1.74 2.32 -22.41
C ASN A 214 2.24 2.23 -20.97
N ASN A 215 1.88 3.13 -20.06
CA ASN A 215 2.06 2.86 -18.63
C ASN A 215 1.26 1.61 -18.23
N VAL A 216 1.88 0.71 -17.45
CA VAL A 216 1.25 -0.55 -17.01
C VAL A 216 1.34 -0.63 -15.50
N ILE A 217 0.19 -0.81 -14.85
CA ILE A 217 0.08 -1.07 -13.41
C ILE A 217 -0.61 -2.42 -13.20
N THR A 218 -0.03 -3.26 -12.36
CA THR A 218 -0.59 -4.55 -11.97
C THR A 218 -1.02 -4.50 -10.51
N ALA A 219 -2.30 -4.77 -10.24
CA ALA A 219 -2.84 -4.86 -8.90
C ALA A 219 -2.60 -6.25 -8.29
N ASN A 220 -2.11 -6.28 -7.06
CA ASN A 220 -2.21 -7.42 -6.17
C ASN A 220 -3.20 -7.06 -5.05
N ILE A 221 -4.41 -7.58 -5.16
CA ILE A 221 -5.50 -7.36 -4.20
C ILE A 221 -5.82 -8.64 -3.42
N GLY A 222 -4.80 -9.47 -3.20
CA GLY A 222 -4.84 -10.69 -2.37
C GLY A 222 -4.66 -11.99 -3.16
N GLY A 223 -4.78 -11.95 -4.50
CA GLY A 223 -4.63 -13.12 -5.36
C GLY A 223 -3.21 -13.69 -5.46
N SER A 224 -2.21 -12.99 -4.92
CA SER A 224 -0.81 -13.44 -4.89
C SER A 224 -0.10 -12.94 -3.63
N SER A 225 1.07 -13.52 -3.32
CA SER A 225 1.88 -13.08 -2.18
C SER A 225 2.27 -11.60 -2.30
N PHE A 226 2.14 -10.86 -1.21
CA PHE A 226 2.58 -9.48 -1.14
C PHE A 226 4.10 -9.38 -0.99
N ARG A 227 4.69 -8.35 -1.61
CA ARG A 227 6.12 -8.04 -1.46
C ARG A 227 6.43 -7.47 -0.09
N GLY A 228 5.54 -6.61 0.41
CA GLY A 228 5.60 -6.03 1.73
C GLY A 228 4.84 -6.86 2.77
N VAL A 229 5.26 -6.74 4.03
CA VAL A 229 4.57 -7.38 5.16
C VAL A 229 3.22 -6.70 5.39
N VAL A 230 2.14 -7.47 5.37
CA VAL A 230 0.79 -7.01 5.75
C VAL A 230 0.81 -6.55 7.21
N PRO A 231 0.39 -5.30 7.54
CA PRO A 231 0.39 -4.85 8.92
C PRO A 231 -0.53 -5.70 9.81
N THR A 232 -0.14 -5.90 11.07
CA THR A 232 -0.94 -6.67 12.02
C THR A 232 -2.35 -6.10 12.16
N GLY A 233 -3.35 -6.97 12.09
CA GLY A 233 -4.77 -6.58 12.16
C GLY A 233 -5.37 -6.10 10.84
N TYR A 234 -4.62 -6.10 9.74
CA TYR A 234 -5.13 -5.82 8.41
C TYR A 234 -5.55 -7.10 7.70
N THR A 235 -6.65 -7.02 6.97
CA THR A 235 -7.04 -8.06 6.02
C THR A 235 -6.10 -8.01 4.83
N ALA A 236 -5.47 -9.15 4.52
CA ALA A 236 -4.66 -9.33 3.34
C ALA A 236 -5.54 -9.30 2.08
N GLY A 237 -5.33 -8.29 1.22
CA GLY A 237 -6.08 -8.09 -0.01
C GLY A 237 -7.36 -7.27 0.13
N TRP A 238 -8.16 -7.34 -0.93
CA TRP A 238 -9.48 -6.72 -1.03
C TRP A 238 -10.51 -7.81 -1.40
N PRO A 239 -10.98 -8.58 -0.41
CA PRO A 239 -11.97 -9.64 -0.66
C PRO A 239 -13.29 -9.05 -1.13
N GLN A 240 -14.04 -9.81 -1.95
CA GLN A 240 -15.41 -9.44 -2.35
C GLN A 240 -16.31 -9.22 -1.12
#